data_AF-A0A7X3ILI0-F1
#
_entry.id   AF-A0A7X3ILI0-F1
#
_cell.length_a   1.000
_cell.length_b   1.000
_cell.length_c   1.000
_cell.angle_alpha   90.00
_cell.angle_beta   90.00
_cell.angle_gamma   90.00
#
_symmetry.space_group_name_H-M   'P 1'
#
loop_
_entity.id
_entity.type
_entity.pdbx_description
1 polymer ?
#
loop_
_entity_poly.entity_id
_entity_poly.type
_entity_poly.pdbx_seq_one_letter_code
_entity_poly.pdbx_strand_id
1 'polypeptide(L)'
;MKPDYSFIHARLKSGKYTMNKLASAGLTLLMLMLLSRVLPLPEMPWGARSDELSMSPEMWVYSYAMLISIASDAILAMLPPLSRLKQAALYAAAAYTAYYCLFIRTPEFDGYPELAAVAGVCTLLVFFTGKRLFSSDSLFTPLFALVVPLICLFCL
;
A
#
# COMPACT_ATOMS: atom_id res chain seq x y z
N MET A 1 -1.62 -4.94 -41.21
CA MET A 1 -2.56 -4.27 -40.30
C MET A 1 -2.95 -5.22 -39.17
N LYS A 2 -2.46 -5.01 -37.95
CA LYS A 2 -3.05 -5.51 -36.67
C LYS A 2 -2.64 -4.62 -35.47
N PRO A 3 -2.86 -3.29 -35.50
CA PRO A 3 -2.62 -2.43 -34.34
C PRO A 3 -3.68 -2.62 -33.22
N ASP A 4 -4.94 -2.94 -33.57
CA ASP A 4 -6.06 -2.89 -32.61
C ASP A 4 -6.01 -3.97 -31.51
N TYR A 5 -5.51 -5.17 -31.84
CA TYR A 5 -5.35 -6.26 -30.87
C TYR A 5 -4.28 -5.93 -29.80
N SER A 6 -3.24 -5.18 -30.18
CA SER A 6 -2.19 -4.75 -29.26
C SER A 6 -2.72 -3.74 -28.24
N PHE A 7 -3.54 -2.79 -28.70
CA PHE A 7 -4.12 -1.76 -27.86
C PHE A 7 -5.11 -2.31 -26.82
N ILE A 8 -6.02 -3.20 -27.23
CA ILE A 8 -6.98 -3.84 -26.32
C ILE A 8 -6.25 -4.66 -25.26
N HIS A 9 -5.23 -5.41 -25.66
CA HIS A 9 -4.43 -6.22 -24.73
C HIS A 9 -3.67 -5.36 -23.73
N ALA A 10 -3.08 -4.24 -24.17
CA ALA A 10 -2.39 -3.29 -23.29
C ALA A 10 -3.34 -2.68 -22.25
N ARG A 11 -4.56 -2.27 -22.66
CA ARG A 11 -5.58 -1.73 -21.74
C ARG A 11 -6.03 -2.77 -20.72
N LEU A 12 -6.27 -4.01 -21.16
CA LEU A 12 -6.65 -5.09 -20.26
C LEU A 12 -5.55 -5.41 -19.24
N LYS A 13 -4.29 -5.44 -19.68
CA LYS A 13 -3.14 -5.66 -18.78
C LYS A 13 -2.99 -4.53 -17.76
N SER A 14 -3.15 -3.28 -18.19
CA SER A 14 -3.16 -2.11 -17.30
C SER A 14 -4.31 -2.18 -16.30
N GLY A 15 -5.53 -2.48 -16.75
CA GLY A 15 -6.69 -2.64 -15.88
C GLY A 15 -6.51 -3.74 -14.83
N LYS A 16 -5.97 -4.90 -15.23
CA LYS A 16 -5.63 -6.00 -14.31
C LYS A 16 -4.58 -5.58 -13.27
N TYR A 17 -3.56 -4.83 -13.69
CA TYR A 17 -2.56 -4.29 -12.77
C TYR A 17 -3.17 -3.32 -11.75
N THR A 18 -3.96 -2.35 -12.22
CA THR A 18 -4.64 -1.37 -11.37
C THR A 18 -5.58 -2.06 -10.38
N MET A 19 -6.39 -3.02 -10.85
CA MET A 19 -7.29 -3.79 -9.99
C MET A 19 -6.54 -4.56 -8.89
N ASN A 20 -5.40 -5.18 -9.22
CA ASN A 20 -4.56 -5.86 -8.23
C ASN A 20 -4.00 -4.87 -7.18
N LYS A 21 -3.57 -3.67 -7.61
CA LYS A 21 -3.11 -2.63 -6.67
C LYS A 21 -4.22 -2.17 -5.74
N LEU A 22 -5.42 -1.93 -6.27
CA LEU A 22 -6.58 -1.58 -5.45
C LEU A 22 -6.95 -2.70 -4.47
N ALA A 23 -6.93 -3.97 -4.90
CA ALA A 23 -7.21 -5.11 -4.02
C ALA A 23 -6.16 -5.22 -2.90
N SER A 24 -4.88 -5.04 -3.26
CA SER A 24 -3.77 -5.02 -2.29
C SER A 24 -3.92 -3.88 -1.28
N ALA A 25 -4.33 -2.69 -1.74
CA ALA A 25 -4.64 -1.55 -0.89
C ALA A 25 -5.80 -1.87 0.07
N GLY A 26 -6.91 -2.43 -0.45
CA GLY A 26 -8.07 -2.79 0.37
C GLY A 26 -7.75 -3.84 1.44
N LEU A 27 -6.95 -4.87 1.11
CA LEU A 27 -6.44 -5.83 2.09
C LEU A 27 -5.58 -5.15 3.17
N THR A 28 -4.69 -4.25 2.74
CA THR A 28 -3.80 -3.53 3.65
C THR A 28 -4.58 -2.62 4.59
N LEU A 29 -5.58 -1.89 4.07
CA LEU A 29 -6.47 -1.05 4.86
C LEU A 29 -7.26 -1.89 5.87
N LEU A 30 -7.86 -3.00 5.45
CA LEU A 30 -8.58 -3.90 6.34
C LEU A 30 -7.68 -4.40 7.47
N MET A 31 -6.47 -4.85 7.16
CA MET A 31 -5.51 -5.30 8.16
C MET A 31 -5.12 -4.18 9.13
N LEU A 32 -4.91 -2.96 8.61
CA LEU A 32 -4.55 -1.81 9.43
C LEU A 32 -5.68 -1.40 10.37
N MET A 33 -6.94 -1.38 9.88
CA MET A 33 -8.14 -1.07 10.67
C MET A 33 -8.45 -2.15 11.71
N LEU A 34 -8.22 -3.43 11.40
CA LEU A 34 -8.35 -4.51 12.38
C LEU A 34 -7.25 -4.40 13.45
N LEU A 35 -6.02 -4.10 13.03
CA LEU A 35 -4.89 -3.96 13.95
C LEU A 35 -5.08 -2.77 14.88
N SER A 36 -5.55 -1.62 14.38
CA SER A 36 -5.80 -0.42 15.20
C SER A 36 -6.90 -0.65 16.24
N ARG A 37 -7.91 -1.48 15.94
CA ARG A 37 -8.93 -1.89 16.91
C ARG A 37 -8.41 -2.86 17.98
N VAL A 38 -7.51 -3.78 17.60
CA VAL A 38 -6.97 -4.79 18.55
C VAL A 38 -5.85 -4.20 19.41
N LEU A 39 -5.01 -3.33 18.85
CA LEU A 39 -3.92 -2.64 19.53
C LEU A 39 -4.08 -1.12 19.39
N PRO A 40 -4.87 -0.47 20.26
CA PRO A 40 -4.98 0.99 20.28
C PRO A 40 -3.72 1.60 20.90
N LEU A 41 -2.69 1.78 20.08
CA LEU A 41 -1.45 2.46 20.47
C LEU A 41 -1.56 3.96 20.13
N PRO A 42 -1.51 4.87 21.11
CA PRO A 42 -1.63 6.32 20.87
C PRO A 42 -0.45 6.91 20.08
N GLU A 43 0.67 6.18 19.99
CA GLU A 43 1.86 6.56 19.21
C GLU A 43 1.80 6.10 17.75
N MET A 44 0.74 5.40 17.33
CA MET A 44 0.57 5.05 15.92
C MET A 44 0.28 6.31 15.08
N PRO A 45 0.79 6.39 13.84
CA PRO A 45 0.60 7.56 13.00
C PRO A 45 -0.85 7.97 12.75
N TRP A 46 -1.76 7.00 12.79
CA TRP A 46 -3.20 7.16 12.61
C TRP A 46 -4.00 7.14 13.93
N GLY A 47 -3.32 7.06 15.07
CA GLY A 47 -3.88 7.11 16.43
C GLY A 47 -3.57 8.40 17.19
N ALA A 48 -2.89 9.36 16.54
CA ALA A 48 -2.50 10.64 17.15
C ALA A 48 -3.73 11.44 17.59
N ARG A 49 -3.67 11.94 18.82
CA ARG A 49 -4.82 12.45 19.61
C ARG A 49 -5.30 13.85 19.21
N SER A 50 -4.66 14.49 18.22
CA SER A 50 -4.98 15.83 17.75
C SER A 50 -5.72 15.78 16.40
N ASP A 51 -7.00 16.16 16.43
CA ASP A 51 -7.92 16.20 15.27
C ASP A 51 -7.43 17.05 14.09
N GLU A 52 -6.48 17.97 14.30
CA GLU A 52 -6.08 18.92 13.26
C GLU A 52 -5.10 18.35 12.22
N LEU A 53 -4.40 17.25 12.51
CA LEU A 53 -3.39 16.66 11.60
C LEU A 53 -3.29 15.13 11.67
N SER A 54 -4.23 14.45 12.34
CA SER A 54 -4.25 12.98 12.41
C SER A 54 -4.36 12.38 11.01
N MET A 55 -3.36 11.59 10.61
CA MET A 55 -3.36 10.98 9.29
C MET A 55 -4.33 9.80 9.26
N SER A 56 -5.36 9.89 8.40
CA SER A 56 -6.34 8.81 8.30
C SER A 56 -5.71 7.52 7.72
N PRO A 57 -6.12 6.32 8.19
CA PRO A 57 -5.64 5.04 7.65
C PRO A 57 -5.83 4.90 6.13
N GLU A 58 -6.88 5.49 5.58
CA GLU A 58 -7.16 5.48 4.15
C GLU A 58 -6.10 6.30 3.40
N MET A 59 -5.76 7.49 3.90
CA MET A 59 -4.73 8.33 3.30
C MET A 59 -3.36 7.66 3.40
N TRP A 60 -3.05 7.00 4.52
CA TRP A 60 -1.82 6.23 4.71
C TRP A 60 -1.65 5.15 3.63
N VAL A 61 -2.71 4.37 3.38
CA VAL A 61 -2.68 3.25 2.44
C VAL A 61 -2.82 3.70 0.98
N TYR A 62 -3.85 4.48 0.65
CA TYR A 62 -4.17 4.83 -0.74
C TYR A 62 -3.31 5.96 -1.30
N SER A 63 -2.85 6.90 -0.46
CA SER A 63 -1.99 7.98 -0.94
C SER A 63 -0.53 7.56 -0.87
N TYR A 64 -0.01 7.15 0.30
CA TYR A 64 1.43 6.86 0.42
C TYR A 64 1.80 5.44 0.03
N ALA A 65 1.24 4.41 0.69
CA ALA A 65 1.67 3.03 0.45
C ALA A 65 1.44 2.61 -1.02
N MET A 66 0.30 2.98 -1.60
CA MET A 66 0.00 2.67 -3.00
C MET A 66 0.98 3.35 -3.97
N LEU A 67 1.29 4.63 -3.79
CA LEU A 67 2.25 5.34 -4.64
C LEU A 67 3.65 4.77 -4.52
N ILE A 68 4.13 4.50 -3.30
CA ILE A 68 5.44 3.88 -3.06
C ILE A 68 5.49 2.50 -3.71
N SER A 69 4.41 1.73 -3.65
CA SER A 69 4.32 0.41 -4.29
C SER A 69 4.35 0.50 -5.82
N ILE A 70 3.74 1.52 -6.42
CA ILE A 70 3.80 1.77 -7.88
C ILE A 70 5.22 2.18 -8.28
N ALA A 71 5.84 3.09 -7.53
CA ALA A 71 7.22 3.52 -7.76
C ALA A 71 8.20 2.34 -7.64
N SER A 72 8.01 1.48 -6.64
CA SER A 72 8.82 0.27 -6.44
C SER A 72 8.68 -0.71 -7.61
N ASP A 73 7.48 -0.83 -8.19
CA ASP A 73 7.26 -1.64 -9.38
C ASP A 73 7.92 -1.06 -10.64
N ALA A 74 7.92 0.27 -10.78
CA ALA A 74 8.64 0.92 -11.86
C ALA A 74 10.16 0.69 -11.74
N ILE A 75 10.72 0.79 -10.52
CA ILE A 75 12.13 0.50 -10.27
C ILE A 75 12.45 -0.97 -10.56
N LEU A 76 11.63 -1.91 -10.10
CA LEU A 76 11.79 -3.34 -10.38
C LEU A 76 11.73 -3.66 -11.87
N ALA A 77 10.93 -2.94 -12.65
CA ALA A 77 10.84 -3.13 -14.10
C ALA A 77 12.13 -2.74 -14.84
N MET A 78 12.97 -1.87 -14.25
CA MET A 78 14.27 -1.46 -14.81
C MET A 78 15.43 -2.35 -14.36
N LEU A 79 15.21 -3.21 -13.36
CA LEU A 79 16.21 -4.12 -12.81
C LEU A 79 16.13 -5.50 -13.50
N PRO A 80 17.24 -6.27 -13.53
CA PRO A 80 17.20 -7.67 -13.93
C PRO A 80 16.25 -8.47 -13.03
N PRO A 81 15.73 -9.63 -13.47
CA PRO A 81 14.79 -10.43 -12.67
C PRO A 81 15.39 -10.81 -11.31
N LEU A 82 14.86 -10.18 -10.26
CA LEU A 82 15.30 -10.38 -8.88
C LEU A 82 14.53 -11.52 -8.20
N SER A 83 15.19 -12.21 -7.27
CA SER A 83 14.52 -13.19 -6.42
C SER A 83 13.44 -12.55 -5.55
N ARG A 84 12.48 -13.35 -5.09
CA ARG A 84 11.32 -12.87 -4.31
C ARG A 84 11.70 -12.08 -3.07
N LEU A 85 12.79 -12.48 -2.41
CA LEU A 85 13.28 -11.87 -1.18
C LEU A 85 13.97 -10.53 -1.47
N LYS A 86 14.73 -10.44 -2.58
CA LYS A 86 15.33 -9.18 -3.04
C LYS A 86 14.28 -8.15 -3.46
N GLN A 87 13.18 -8.58 -4.08
CA GLN A 87 12.05 -7.70 -4.38
C GLN A 87 11.40 -7.15 -3.11
N ALA A 88 11.18 -8.00 -2.10
CA ALA A 88 10.64 -7.58 -0.81
C ALA A 88 11.58 -6.61 -0.08
N ALA A 89 12.89 -6.86 -0.13
CA ALA A 89 13.90 -5.97 0.43
C ALA A 89 13.91 -4.60 -0.26
N LEU A 90 13.76 -4.56 -1.59
CA LEU A 90 13.64 -3.29 -2.32
C LEU A 90 12.39 -2.51 -1.89
N TYR A 91 11.24 -3.20 -1.78
CA TYR A 91 10.00 -2.61 -1.28
C TYR A 91 10.20 -2.05 0.13
N ALA A 92 10.80 -2.83 1.04
CA ALA A 92 11.08 -2.38 2.39
C ALA A 92 12.02 -1.16 2.42
N ALA A 93 13.09 -1.16 1.62
CA ALA A 93 14.00 -0.03 1.55
C ALA A 93 13.31 1.24 1.00
N ALA A 94 12.48 1.09 -0.05
CA ALA A 94 11.72 2.18 -0.63
C ALA A 94 10.69 2.75 0.35
N ALA A 95 9.96 1.88 1.06
CA ALA A 95 9.05 2.28 2.13
C ALA A 95 9.80 3.03 3.23
N TYR A 96 10.85 2.43 3.80
CA TYR A 96 11.60 3.03 4.89
C TYR A 96 12.07 4.44 4.53
N THR A 97 12.69 4.58 3.35
CA THR A 97 13.21 5.87 2.88
C THR A 97 12.09 6.89 2.68
N ALA A 98 11.00 6.51 2.03
CA ALA A 98 9.89 7.43 1.74
C ALA A 98 9.19 7.88 3.03
N TYR A 99 8.83 6.95 3.92
CA TYR A 99 8.16 7.27 5.17
C TYR A 99 9.08 8.04 6.12
N TYR A 100 10.35 7.67 6.23
CA TYR A 100 11.31 8.44 7.02
C TYR A 100 11.42 9.89 6.52
N CYS A 101 11.55 10.10 5.21
CA CYS A 101 11.61 11.44 4.62
C CYS A 101 10.31 12.23 4.79
N LEU A 102 9.15 11.57 4.75
CA LEU A 102 7.85 12.21 4.98
C LEU A 102 7.70 12.69 6.43
N PHE A 103 8.15 11.90 7.40
CA PHE A 103 7.85 12.14 8.82
C PHE A 103 8.99 12.78 9.61
N ILE A 104 10.22 12.85 9.09
CA ILE A 104 11.35 13.52 9.76
C ILE A 104 11.13 15.03 9.98
N ARG A 105 10.27 15.67 9.18
CA ARG A 105 9.97 17.10 9.30
C ARG A 105 8.58 17.38 9.90
N THR A 106 7.90 16.35 10.38
CA THR A 106 6.56 16.49 10.93
C THR A 106 6.65 16.70 12.45
N PRO A 107 6.24 17.86 12.98
CA PRO A 107 6.46 18.22 14.39
C PRO A 107 5.70 17.34 15.39
N GLU A 108 4.73 16.54 14.93
CA GLU A 108 3.96 15.61 15.77
C GLU A 108 4.67 14.28 16.00
N PHE A 109 5.61 13.93 15.11
CA PHE A 109 6.49 12.78 15.26
C PHE A 109 7.87 13.19 15.78
N ASP A 110 7.98 14.39 16.37
CA ASP A 110 9.24 14.92 16.88
C ASP A 110 9.76 13.98 17.98
N GLY A 111 10.74 13.15 17.60
CA GLY A 111 11.32 12.08 18.43
C GLY A 111 11.13 10.64 17.91
N TYR A 112 10.19 10.35 17.00
CA TYR A 112 9.86 8.99 16.55
C TYR A 112 9.70 8.77 15.02
N PRO A 113 10.46 9.45 14.13
CA PRO A 113 10.35 9.23 12.68
C PRO A 113 10.73 7.80 12.26
N GLU A 114 11.57 7.12 13.05
CA GLU A 114 11.94 5.72 12.83
C GLU A 114 10.76 4.77 13.00
N LEU A 115 9.90 5.02 14.00
CA LEU A 115 8.69 4.21 14.22
C LEU A 115 7.71 4.36 13.05
N ALA A 116 7.50 5.57 12.54
CA ALA A 116 6.69 5.81 11.36
C ALA A 116 7.27 5.12 10.11
N ALA A 117 8.60 5.16 9.95
CA ALA A 117 9.28 4.46 8.86
C ALA A 117 9.10 2.94 8.95
N VAL A 118 9.26 2.34 10.14
CA VAL A 118 9.05 0.90 10.37
C VAL A 118 7.59 0.51 10.14
N ALA A 119 6.63 1.30 10.63
CA ALA A 119 5.21 1.09 10.35
C ALA A 119 4.92 1.14 8.84
N GLY A 120 5.55 2.07 8.12
CA GLY A 120 5.49 2.18 6.67
C GLY A 120 6.03 0.95 5.96
N VAL A 121 7.16 0.40 6.42
CA VAL A 121 7.74 -0.85 5.92
C VAL A 121 6.76 -2.02 6.13
N CYS A 122 6.24 -2.20 7.33
CA CYS A 122 5.26 -3.24 7.63
C CYS A 122 4.03 -3.14 6.72
N THR A 123 3.50 -1.92 6.56
CA THR A 123 2.36 -1.63 5.67
C THR A 123 2.67 -2.05 4.23
N LEU A 124 3.85 -1.68 3.71
CA LEU A 124 4.20 -1.98 2.32
C LEU A 124 4.50 -3.48 2.10
N LEU A 125 4.98 -4.20 3.11
CA LEU A 125 5.14 -5.65 3.05
C LEU A 125 3.81 -6.40 3.02
N VAL A 126 2.81 -5.94 3.77
CA VAL A 126 1.43 -6.44 3.67
C VAL A 126 0.88 -6.17 2.27
N PHE A 127 1.05 -4.95 1.77
CA PHE A 127 0.66 -4.57 0.40
C PHE A 127 1.32 -5.48 -0.66
N PHE A 128 2.62 -5.71 -0.52
CA PHE A 128 3.39 -6.60 -1.40
C PHE A 128 2.89 -8.05 -1.36
N THR A 129 2.45 -8.51 -0.18
CA THR A 129 1.84 -9.83 0.00
C THR A 129 0.48 -9.89 -0.69
N GLY A 130 -0.35 -8.84 -0.54
CA GLY A 130 -1.61 -8.68 -1.26
C GLY A 130 -1.44 -8.79 -2.78
N LYS A 131 -0.42 -8.12 -3.33
CA LYS A 131 -0.10 -8.15 -4.77
C LYS A 131 0.10 -9.58 -5.30
N ARG A 132 0.59 -10.49 -4.44
CA ARG A 132 0.85 -11.90 -4.78
C ARG A 132 -0.36 -12.80 -4.54
N LEU A 133 -1.17 -12.49 -3.53
CA LEU A 133 -2.39 -13.23 -3.21
C LEU A 133 -3.47 -13.03 -4.27
N PHE A 134 -3.62 -11.81 -4.78
CA PHE A 134 -4.62 -11.49 -5.78
C PHE A 134 -4.14 -11.86 -7.17
N SER A 135 -4.62 -13.01 -7.67
CA SER A 135 -4.44 -13.41 -9.06
C SER A 135 -5.39 -12.63 -9.98
N SER A 136 -5.02 -12.53 -11.25
CA SER A 136 -5.80 -11.82 -12.26
C SER A 136 -7.15 -12.48 -12.59
N ASP A 137 -7.35 -13.73 -12.16
CA ASP A 137 -8.50 -14.56 -12.55
C ASP A 137 -9.43 -14.85 -11.36
N SER A 138 -9.16 -14.24 -10.21
CA SER A 138 -9.93 -14.44 -8.98
C SER A 138 -10.99 -13.36 -8.77
N LEU A 139 -12.23 -13.79 -8.45
CA LEU A 139 -13.31 -12.89 -8.02
C LEU A 139 -13.01 -12.18 -6.68
N PHE A 140 -12.03 -12.66 -5.92
CA PHE A 140 -11.58 -11.99 -4.70
C PHE A 140 -10.91 -10.64 -5.00
N THR A 141 -10.26 -10.50 -6.17
CA THR A 141 -9.57 -9.26 -6.54
C THR A 141 -10.52 -8.06 -6.64
N PRO A 142 -11.63 -8.09 -7.41
CA PRO A 142 -12.58 -6.98 -7.42
C PRO A 142 -13.30 -6.78 -6.07
N LEU A 143 -13.54 -7.85 -5.30
CA LEU A 143 -14.14 -7.75 -3.97
C LEU A 143 -13.26 -6.95 -3.01
N PHE A 144 -11.96 -7.27 -2.95
CA PHE A 144 -11.00 -6.53 -2.12
C PHE A 144 -10.68 -5.14 -2.68
N ALA A 145 -10.82 -4.92 -3.99
CA ALA A 145 -10.59 -3.63 -4.61
C ALA A 145 -11.72 -2.62 -4.35
N LEU A 146 -12.96 -3.07 -4.25
CA LEU A 146 -14.15 -2.21 -4.22
C LEU A 146 -14.99 -2.37 -2.96
N VAL A 147 -15.32 -3.60 -2.57
CA VAL A 147 -16.28 -3.88 -1.48
C VAL A 147 -15.60 -3.73 -0.12
N VAL A 148 -14.44 -4.34 0.07
CA VAL A 148 -13.72 -4.29 1.35
C VAL A 148 -13.39 -2.86 1.80
N PRO A 149 -12.89 -1.95 0.93
CA PRO A 149 -12.62 -0.57 1.34
C PRO A 149 -13.88 0.17 1.77
N LEU A 150 -15.03 -0.08 1.11
CA LEU A 150 -16.31 0.50 1.50
C LEU A 150 -16.76 -0.02 2.87
N ILE A 151 -16.59 -1.33 3.13
CA ILE A 151 -16.86 -1.89 4.46
C ILE A 151 -15.93 -1.25 5.50
N CYS A 152 -14.65 -1.06 5.21
CA CYS A 152 -13.72 -0.42 6.13
C CYS A 152 -14.12 1.03 6.45
N LEU A 153 -14.61 1.77 5.45
CA LEU A 153 -14.93 3.20 5.62
C LEU A 153 -16.27 3.44 6.31
N PHE A 154 -17.26 2.56 6.12
CA PHE A 154 -18.61 2.73 6.67
C PHE A 154 -18.91 1.85 7.90
N CYS A 155 -18.18 0.75 8.08
CA CYS A 155 -18.48 -0.23 9.13
C CYS A 155 -17.34 -0.44 10.15
N LEU A 156 -16.11 0.00 9.86
CA LEU A 156 -14.99 -0.04 10.81
C LEU A 156 -14.59 1.36 11.30
#